data_AF-A0A9P7G4S9-F1
#
_entry.id   AF-A0A9P7G4S9-F1
#
_cell.length_a   1.000
_cell.length_b   1.000
_cell.length_c   1.000
_cell.angle_alpha   90.00
_cell.angle_beta   90.00
_cell.angle_gamma   90.00
#
_symmetry.space_group_name_H-M   'P 1'
#
loop_
_entity.id
_entity.type
_entity.pdbx_description
1 polymer ?
#
loop_
_entity_poly.entity_id
_entity_poly.type
_entity_poly.pdbx_seq_one_letter_code
_entity_poly.pdbx_strand_id
1 'polypeptide(L)'
;MRRAQSVRHYARPSLALGADDLGMLREGDESNEDVLRRQLLDKDRENDKLQTQIQVLQAQLAQRPPIEAVQELEKEYKNLDLLLQGTQRENERCMAELDRCVSVSLWGWFLTSTPIKRAKTREKMLERELTKLAGENWMSSLDITPLPAHSTPVLSGPALGNATRRHVANSSISMSAAPTEDPTSARVEQVRMLILGMEQRLQVREEKLLNSMERAESEGRRFEEGSKVLLAAKT
;
A
#
# COMPACT_ATOMS: atom_id res chain seq x y z
N MET A 1 -38.78 -18.74 5.07
CA MET A 1 -40.13 -18.28 5.45
C MET A 1 -40.31 -18.43 6.95
N ARG A 2 -40.37 -17.34 7.73
CA ARG A 2 -40.70 -17.38 9.16
C ARG A 2 -42.05 -16.70 9.37
N ARG A 3 -43.04 -17.46 9.83
CA ARG A 3 -44.38 -16.98 10.22
C ARG A 3 -44.25 -16.12 11.48
N ALA A 4 -44.58 -14.84 11.41
CA ALA A 4 -44.77 -14.01 12.59
C ALA A 4 -46.16 -14.33 13.19
N GLN A 5 -46.18 -14.80 14.43
CA GLN A 5 -47.40 -14.89 15.23
C GLN A 5 -47.66 -13.50 15.83
N SER A 6 -48.81 -12.91 15.51
CA SER A 6 -49.30 -11.70 16.20
C SER A 6 -50.58 -12.05 16.95
N VAL A 7 -50.41 -12.45 18.21
CA VAL A 7 -51.50 -12.48 19.19
C VAL A 7 -51.56 -11.09 19.82
N ARG A 8 -52.62 -10.33 19.53
CA ARG A 8 -53.01 -9.16 20.33
C ARG A 8 -54.48 -9.25 20.64
N HIS A 9 -54.77 -9.80 21.82
CA HIS A 9 -56.04 -9.59 22.49
C HIS A 9 -56.11 -8.12 22.90
N TYR A 10 -56.89 -7.32 22.17
CA TYR A 10 -57.32 -6.03 22.68
C TYR A 10 -58.30 -6.30 23.81
N ALA A 11 -57.91 -5.98 25.04
CA ALA A 11 -58.84 -5.91 26.15
C ALA A 11 -59.90 -4.86 25.79
N ARG A 12 -61.11 -5.33 25.47
CA ARG A 12 -62.28 -4.50 25.26
C ARG A 12 -62.51 -3.71 26.56
N PRO A 13 -62.45 -2.37 26.56
CA PRO A 13 -62.80 -1.60 27.73
C PRO A 13 -64.30 -1.82 27.94
N SER A 14 -64.66 -2.67 28.89
CA SER A 14 -66.03 -2.80 29.34
C SER A 14 -66.39 -1.48 29.99
N LEU A 15 -67.16 -0.65 29.28
CA LEU A 15 -67.92 0.47 29.82
C LEU A 15 -68.87 -0.11 30.87
N ALA A 16 -68.40 -0.20 32.11
CA ALA A 16 -69.25 -0.41 33.27
C ALA A 16 -70.05 0.88 33.47
N LEU A 17 -71.14 0.99 32.71
CA LEU A 17 -72.25 1.89 32.97
C LEU A 17 -72.77 1.55 34.37
N GLY A 18 -72.47 2.39 35.34
CA GLY A 18 -73.05 2.35 36.67
C GLY A 18 -74.57 2.44 36.54
N ALA A 19 -75.24 1.30 36.72
CA ALA A 19 -76.64 1.27 37.10
C ALA A 19 -76.69 1.63 38.60
N ASP A 20 -76.83 2.91 38.90
CA ASP A 20 -77.19 3.38 40.24
C ASP A 20 -78.67 3.74 40.22
N ASP A 21 -79.46 2.92 40.91
CA ASP A 21 -80.92 2.88 40.90
C ASP A 21 -81.53 3.84 41.94
N LEU A 22 -80.82 4.92 42.29
CA LEU A 22 -81.21 5.85 43.35
C LEU A 22 -80.85 7.31 43.00
N GLY A 23 -81.67 7.90 42.14
CA GLY A 23 -82.25 9.24 42.31
C GLY A 23 -81.42 10.32 43.02
N MET A 24 -80.21 10.63 42.54
CA MET A 24 -79.61 11.94 42.72
C MET A 24 -79.05 12.43 41.38
N LEU A 25 -79.74 13.41 40.79
CA LEU A 25 -79.27 14.20 39.65
C LEU A 25 -77.98 14.90 40.07
N ARG A 26 -76.84 14.26 39.78
CA ARG A 26 -75.52 14.84 39.93
C ARG A 26 -75.32 15.80 38.76
N GLU A 27 -75.64 17.07 38.94
CA GLU A 27 -75.47 18.15 37.94
C GLU A 27 -73.99 18.50 37.63
N GLY A 28 -73.06 17.59 37.93
CA GLY A 28 -71.63 17.72 37.61
C GLY A 28 -71.07 16.56 36.77
N ASP A 29 -71.92 15.63 36.31
CA ASP A 29 -71.47 14.49 35.51
C ASP A 29 -71.49 14.86 34.02
N GLU A 30 -70.30 14.86 33.41
CA GLU A 30 -70.14 14.90 31.95
C GLU A 30 -71.14 13.92 31.33
N SER A 31 -71.97 14.38 30.37
CA SER A 31 -72.96 13.51 29.75
C SER A 31 -72.23 12.33 29.07
N ASN A 32 -72.84 11.14 29.08
CA ASN A 32 -72.27 9.98 28.39
C ASN A 32 -71.89 10.29 26.92
N GLU A 33 -72.62 11.23 26.30
CA GLU A 33 -72.34 11.73 24.96
C GLU A 33 -71.00 12.48 24.88
N ASP A 34 -70.68 13.31 25.87
CA ASP A 34 -69.41 14.06 25.92
C ASP A 34 -68.20 13.15 26.13
N VAL A 35 -68.36 12.09 26.93
CA VAL A 35 -67.32 11.04 27.10
C VAL A 35 -67.06 10.33 25.77
N LEU A 36 -68.12 9.96 25.02
CA LEU A 36 -68.00 9.33 23.71
C LEU A 36 -67.36 10.27 22.68
N ARG A 37 -67.72 11.55 22.67
CA ARG A 37 -67.08 12.56 21.80
C ARG A 37 -65.59 12.69 22.09
N ARG A 38 -65.19 12.71 23.37
CA ARG A 38 -63.77 12.78 23.76
C ARG A 38 -63.01 11.52 23.33
N GLN A 39 -63.59 10.34 23.53
CA GLN A 39 -63.00 9.07 23.09
C GLN A 39 -62.87 9.00 21.56
N LEU A 40 -63.86 9.49 20.81
CA LEU A 40 -63.80 9.55 19.35
C LEU A 40 -62.63 10.42 18.89
N LEU A 41 -62.50 11.63 19.45
CA LEU A 41 -61.40 12.53 19.14
C LEU A 41 -60.02 11.92 19.48
N ASP A 42 -59.91 11.23 20.60
CA ASP A 42 -58.66 10.55 20.96
C ASP A 42 -58.34 9.39 20.01
N LYS A 43 -59.37 8.68 19.52
CA LYS A 43 -59.21 7.65 18.50
C LYS A 43 -58.85 8.22 17.14
N ASP A 44 -59.40 9.36 16.75
CA ASP A 44 -59.04 10.06 15.50
C ASP A 44 -57.58 10.52 15.55
N ARG A 45 -57.14 11.11 16.66
CA ARG A 45 -55.73 11.47 16.88
C ARG A 45 -54.81 10.26 16.85
N GLU A 46 -55.24 9.12 17.41
CA GLU A 46 -54.50 7.87 17.34
C GLU A 46 -54.40 7.37 15.89
N ASN A 47 -55.49 7.46 15.13
CA ASN A 47 -55.54 7.09 13.72
C ASN A 47 -54.60 7.96 12.87
N ASP A 48 -54.60 9.28 13.07
CA ASP A 48 -53.68 10.21 12.39
C ASP A 48 -52.21 9.87 12.67
N LYS A 49 -51.89 9.54 13.93
CA LYS A 49 -50.54 9.10 14.32
C LYS A 49 -50.15 7.80 13.61
N LEU A 50 -51.06 6.83 13.57
CA LEU A 50 -50.82 5.54 12.90
C LEU A 50 -50.66 5.73 11.39
N GLN A 51 -51.48 6.57 10.75
CA GLN A 51 -51.34 6.90 9.34
C GLN A 51 -50.00 7.57 9.04
N THR A 52 -49.59 8.52 9.88
CA THR A 52 -48.27 9.16 9.76
C THR A 52 -47.14 8.12 9.87
N GLN A 53 -47.22 7.20 10.84
CA GLN A 53 -46.24 6.12 10.98
C GLN A 53 -46.22 5.19 9.76
N ILE A 54 -47.39 4.83 9.21
CA ILE A 54 -47.49 4.00 8.01
C ILE A 54 -46.81 4.70 6.83
N GLN A 55 -47.05 5.99 6.63
CA GLN A 55 -46.40 6.76 5.57
C GLN A 55 -44.87 6.82 5.74
N VAL A 56 -44.38 7.03 6.96
CA VAL A 56 -42.94 7.00 7.26
C VAL A 56 -42.33 5.63 6.95
N LEU A 57 -42.99 4.54 7.36
CA LEU A 57 -42.52 3.19 7.09
C LEU A 57 -42.54 2.85 5.60
N GLN A 58 -43.56 3.30 4.86
CA GLN A 58 -43.62 3.14 3.40
C GLN A 58 -42.49 3.90 2.71
N ALA A 59 -42.19 5.13 3.15
CA ALA A 59 -41.06 5.90 2.64
C ALA A 59 -39.71 5.19 2.92
N GLN A 60 -39.53 4.62 4.12
CA GLN A 60 -38.34 3.84 4.45
C GLN A 60 -38.21 2.56 3.61
N LEU A 61 -39.31 1.87 3.34
CA LEU A 61 -39.31 0.69 2.49
C LEU A 61 -38.99 1.04 1.03
N ALA A 62 -39.51 2.16 0.52
CA ALA A 62 -39.23 2.64 -0.83
C ALA A 62 -37.75 3.06 -1.01
N GLN A 63 -37.08 3.49 0.06
CA GLN A 63 -35.65 3.83 0.03
C GLN A 63 -34.73 2.61 0.07
N ARG A 64 -35.25 1.39 0.33
CA ARG A 64 -34.38 0.21 0.38
C ARG A 64 -33.92 -0.14 -1.04
N PRO A 65 -32.60 -0.28 -1.26
CA PRO A 65 -32.09 -0.72 -2.55
C PRO A 65 -32.63 -2.13 -2.88
N PRO A 66 -32.84 -2.44 -4.17
CA PRO A 66 -33.33 -3.74 -4.59
C PRO A 66 -32.34 -4.83 -4.16
N ILE A 67 -32.87 -5.98 -3.77
CA ILE A 67 -32.06 -7.11 -3.27
C ILE A 67 -31.01 -7.57 -4.30
N GLU A 68 -31.31 -7.40 -5.58
CA GLU A 68 -30.41 -7.71 -6.70
C GLU A 68 -29.15 -6.84 -6.66
N ALA A 69 -29.28 -5.53 -6.40
CA ALA A 69 -28.13 -4.63 -6.26
C ALA A 69 -27.26 -4.99 -5.06
N VAL A 70 -27.87 -5.42 -3.94
CA VAL A 70 -27.12 -5.90 -2.76
C VAL A 70 -26.35 -7.18 -3.11
N GLN A 71 -26.96 -8.12 -3.83
CA GLN A 71 -26.29 -9.35 -4.24
C GLN A 71 -25.16 -9.10 -5.24
N GLU A 72 -25.31 -8.12 -6.13
CA GLU A 72 -24.27 -7.71 -7.07
C GLU A 72 -23.06 -7.13 -6.32
N LEU A 73 -23.30 -6.21 -5.38
CA LEU A 73 -22.26 -5.67 -4.51
C LEU A 73 -21.54 -6.77 -3.70
N GLU A 74 -22.28 -7.76 -3.17
CA GLU A 74 -21.66 -8.90 -2.48
C GLU A 74 -20.78 -9.76 -3.41
N LYS A 75 -21.16 -9.92 -4.68
CA LYS A 75 -20.36 -10.64 -5.67
C LYS A 75 -19.11 -9.86 -6.04
N GLU A 76 -19.25 -8.55 -6.27
CA GLU A 76 -18.12 -7.65 -6.54
C GLU A 76 -17.13 -7.63 -5.38
N TYR A 77 -17.62 -7.53 -4.15
CA TYR A 77 -16.79 -7.59 -2.96
C TYR A 77 -15.98 -8.90 -2.89
N LYS A 78 -16.63 -10.05 -3.13
CA LYS A 78 -15.95 -11.36 -3.18
C LYS A 78 -14.92 -11.43 -4.30
N ASN A 79 -15.23 -10.84 -5.46
CA ASN A 79 -14.31 -10.80 -6.59
C ASN A 79 -13.06 -9.94 -6.28
N LEU A 80 -13.27 -8.76 -5.66
CA LEU A 80 -12.20 -7.88 -5.22
C LEU A 80 -11.33 -8.52 -4.14
N ASP A 81 -11.93 -9.26 -3.20
CA ASP A 81 -11.17 -10.00 -2.18
C ASP A 81 -10.28 -11.07 -2.82
N LEU A 82 -10.79 -11.80 -3.82
CA LEU A 82 -10.01 -12.78 -4.56
C LEU A 82 -8.83 -12.14 -5.32
N LEU A 83 -9.06 -11.00 -5.96
CA LEU A 83 -8.01 -10.22 -6.63
C LEU A 83 -6.97 -9.72 -5.63
N LEU A 84 -7.40 -9.15 -4.51
CA LEU A 84 -6.50 -8.66 -3.46
C LEU A 84 -5.60 -9.78 -2.93
N GLN A 85 -6.17 -10.95 -2.63
CA GLN A 85 -5.39 -12.12 -2.21
C GLN A 85 -4.43 -12.58 -3.32
N GLY A 86 -4.85 -12.54 -4.59
CA GLY A 86 -4.00 -12.80 -5.75
C GLY A 86 -2.78 -11.87 -5.79
N THR A 87 -3.02 -10.56 -5.68
CA THR A 87 -1.97 -9.53 -5.67
C THR A 87 -1.03 -9.66 -4.47
N GLN A 88 -1.56 -9.95 -3.28
CA GLN A 88 -0.73 -10.16 -2.09
C GLN A 88 0.22 -11.33 -2.26
N ARG A 89 -0.28 -12.49 -2.73
CA ARG A 89 0.57 -13.66 -2.99
C ARG A 89 1.65 -13.35 -4.03
N GLU A 90 1.32 -12.60 -5.07
CA GLU A 90 2.30 -12.25 -6.10
C GLU A 90 3.36 -11.26 -5.59
N ASN A 91 2.96 -10.28 -4.78
CA ASN A 91 3.90 -9.38 -4.11
C ASN A 91 4.85 -10.15 -3.17
N GLU A 92 4.34 -11.11 -2.39
CA GLU A 92 5.17 -11.97 -1.54
C GLU A 92 6.19 -12.77 -2.35
N ARG A 93 5.78 -13.34 -3.49
CA ARG A 93 6.69 -14.04 -4.41
C ARG A 93 7.77 -13.11 -4.94
N CYS A 94 7.39 -11.92 -5.40
CA CYS A 94 8.32 -10.92 -5.91
C CYS A 94 9.33 -10.48 -4.84
N MET A 95 8.87 -10.24 -3.61
CA MET A 95 9.73 -9.92 -2.47
C MET A 95 10.71 -11.07 -2.16
N ALA A 96 10.25 -12.32 -2.17
CA ALA A 96 11.11 -13.47 -1.97
C ALA A 96 12.16 -13.64 -3.09
N GLU A 97 11.79 -13.33 -4.33
CA GLU A 97 12.72 -13.37 -5.47
C GLU A 97 13.76 -12.25 -5.39
N LEU A 98 13.36 -11.04 -4.99
CA LEU A 98 14.29 -9.96 -4.70
C LEU A 98 15.26 -10.34 -3.58
N ASP A 99 14.78 -10.90 -2.47
CA ASP A 99 15.63 -11.36 -1.38
C ASP A 99 16.62 -12.44 -1.85
N ARG A 100 16.19 -13.35 -2.74
CA ARG A 100 17.06 -14.34 -3.37
C ARG A 100 18.11 -13.68 -4.26
N CYS A 101 17.72 -12.73 -5.11
CA CYS A 101 18.62 -12.00 -6.01
C CYS A 101 19.64 -11.16 -5.24
N VAL A 102 19.20 -10.48 -4.18
CA VAL A 102 20.09 -9.74 -3.27
C VAL A 102 21.05 -10.71 -2.60
N SER A 103 20.57 -11.84 -2.07
CA SER A 103 21.42 -12.86 -1.44
C SER A 103 22.45 -13.43 -2.41
N VAL A 104 22.04 -13.77 -3.64
CA VAL A 104 22.93 -14.27 -4.70
C VAL A 104 23.95 -13.21 -5.09
N SER A 105 23.54 -11.95 -5.22
CA SER A 105 24.45 -10.84 -5.54
C SER A 105 25.45 -10.60 -4.41
N LEU A 106 25.01 -10.68 -3.16
CA LEU A 106 25.84 -10.49 -1.97
C LEU A 106 26.83 -11.65 -1.81
N TRP A 107 26.39 -12.88 -2.08
CA TRP A 107 27.26 -14.06 -2.15
C TRP A 107 28.25 -13.98 -3.31
N GLY A 108 27.80 -13.59 -4.51
CA GLY A 108 28.66 -13.37 -5.66
C GLY A 108 29.70 -12.29 -5.40
N TRP A 109 29.29 -11.18 -4.80
CA TRP A 109 30.19 -10.14 -4.32
C TRP A 109 31.15 -10.69 -3.28
N PHE A 110 30.72 -11.45 -2.27
CA PHE A 110 31.62 -12.05 -1.29
C PHE A 110 32.65 -13.00 -1.92
N LEU A 111 32.23 -13.85 -2.87
CA LEU A 111 33.11 -14.81 -3.56
C LEU A 111 34.11 -14.12 -4.50
N THR A 112 33.73 -13.03 -5.16
CA THR A 112 34.55 -12.27 -6.11
C THR A 112 35.34 -11.13 -5.47
N SER A 113 34.89 -10.64 -4.32
CA SER A 113 35.46 -9.56 -3.51
C SER A 113 36.39 -10.08 -2.41
N THR A 114 36.84 -11.34 -2.49
CA THR A 114 37.96 -11.79 -1.67
C THR A 114 39.20 -10.97 -2.10
N PRO A 115 39.82 -10.20 -1.18
CA PRO A 115 40.92 -9.28 -1.52
C PRO A 115 42.10 -10.02 -2.17
N ILE A 116 42.27 -11.29 -1.83
CA ILE A 116 43.27 -12.20 -2.41
C ILE A 116 43.06 -12.41 -3.93
N LYS A 117 41.82 -12.52 -4.41
CA LYS A 117 41.57 -12.73 -5.86
C LYS A 117 41.82 -11.47 -6.67
N ARG A 118 41.43 -10.29 -6.15
CA ARG A 118 41.73 -9.00 -6.80
C ARG A 118 43.23 -8.72 -6.83
N ALA A 119 43.93 -8.97 -5.73
CA ALA A 119 45.39 -8.82 -5.65
C ALA A 119 46.11 -9.73 -6.65
N LYS A 120 45.74 -11.02 -6.72
CA LYS A 120 46.33 -11.98 -7.67
C LYS A 120 46.07 -11.63 -9.15
N THR A 121 44.88 -11.12 -9.49
CA THR A 121 44.61 -10.68 -10.87
C THR A 121 45.44 -9.44 -11.24
N ARG A 122 45.58 -8.49 -10.31
CA ARG A 122 46.43 -7.30 -10.51
C ARG A 122 47.91 -7.68 -10.60
N GLU A 123 48.37 -8.59 -9.75
CA GLU A 123 49.72 -9.15 -9.77
C GLU A 123 50.04 -9.80 -11.11
N LYS A 124 49.18 -10.70 -11.61
CA LYS A 124 49.36 -11.32 -12.94
C LYS A 124 49.38 -10.33 -14.09
N MET A 125 48.64 -9.22 -13.99
CA MET A 125 48.67 -8.16 -15.00
C MET A 125 50.01 -7.42 -14.96
N LEU A 126 50.50 -7.10 -13.76
CA LEU A 126 51.81 -6.47 -13.59
C LEU A 126 52.94 -7.40 -14.05
N GLU A 127 52.89 -8.69 -13.75
CA GLU A 127 53.85 -9.68 -14.23
C GLU A 127 53.89 -9.75 -15.76
N ARG A 128 52.74 -9.70 -16.44
CA ARG A 128 52.68 -9.67 -17.91
C ARG A 128 53.29 -8.40 -18.49
N GLU A 129 52.99 -7.24 -17.92
CA GLU A 129 53.58 -5.96 -18.39
C GLU A 129 55.09 -5.93 -18.12
N LEU A 130 55.54 -6.42 -16.97
CA LEU A 130 56.97 -6.55 -16.66
C LEU A 130 57.67 -7.51 -17.62
N THR A 131 57.04 -8.64 -17.95
CA THR A 131 57.56 -9.60 -18.93
C THR A 131 57.63 -8.99 -20.33
N LYS A 132 56.65 -8.15 -20.70
CA LYS A 132 56.62 -7.45 -21.99
C LYS A 132 57.68 -6.37 -22.11
N LEU A 133 57.97 -5.64 -21.02
CA LEU A 133 58.91 -4.51 -21.03
C LEU A 133 60.36 -4.93 -20.79
N ALA A 134 60.61 -5.93 -19.94
CA ALA A 134 61.94 -6.35 -19.52
C ALA A 134 62.28 -7.82 -19.87
N GLY A 135 61.41 -8.50 -20.61
CA GLY A 135 61.58 -9.89 -21.01
C GLY A 135 61.25 -10.89 -19.90
N GLU A 136 61.36 -12.19 -20.20
CA GLU A 136 61.02 -13.29 -19.28
C GLU A 136 61.91 -13.32 -18.02
N ASN A 137 63.08 -12.67 -18.06
CA ASN A 137 64.02 -12.55 -16.94
C ASN A 137 63.93 -11.18 -16.23
N TRP A 138 62.78 -10.52 -16.24
CA TRP A 138 62.60 -9.20 -15.62
C TRP A 138 63.02 -9.15 -14.14
N MET A 139 62.84 -10.24 -13.40
CA MET A 139 63.29 -10.35 -12.00
C MET A 139 64.81 -10.21 -11.87
N SER A 140 65.57 -10.82 -12.78
CA SER A 140 67.03 -10.78 -12.80
C SER A 140 67.58 -9.48 -13.39
N SER A 141 66.84 -8.84 -14.31
CA SER A 141 67.22 -7.52 -14.86
C SER A 141 67.01 -6.37 -13.87
N LEU A 142 66.09 -6.54 -12.92
CA LEU A 142 65.77 -5.51 -11.91
C LEU A 142 66.41 -5.79 -10.54
N ASP A 143 67.25 -6.82 -10.41
CA ASP A 143 67.90 -7.25 -9.16
C ASP A 143 66.94 -7.36 -7.95
N ILE A 144 65.68 -7.74 -8.21
CA ILE A 144 64.67 -7.85 -7.16
C ILE A 144 64.92 -9.16 -6.41
N THR A 145 65.68 -9.06 -5.31
CA THR A 145 65.92 -10.18 -4.41
C THR A 145 64.60 -10.59 -3.75
N PRO A 146 64.10 -11.84 -3.92
CA PRO A 146 62.84 -12.26 -3.32
C PRO A 146 62.97 -12.27 -1.80
N LEU A 147 62.36 -11.29 -1.13
CA LEU A 147 62.30 -11.25 0.33
C LEU A 147 61.31 -12.32 0.84
N PRO A 148 61.66 -13.09 1.89
CA PRO A 148 60.74 -14.05 2.49
C PRO A 148 59.53 -13.31 3.05
N ALA A 149 58.35 -13.73 2.62
CA ALA A 149 57.08 -13.14 2.99
C ALA A 149 56.82 -13.31 4.50
N HIS A 150 57.06 -12.29 5.33
CA HIS A 150 56.39 -12.05 6.63
C HIS A 150 56.60 -10.59 7.05
N SER A 151 55.56 -10.00 7.65
CA SER A 151 55.46 -8.67 8.32
C SER A 151 54.65 -7.61 7.58
N THR A 152 53.38 -7.48 7.97
CA THR A 152 52.52 -6.32 7.77
C THR A 152 52.99 -5.11 8.60
N PRO A 153 52.94 -3.88 8.07
CA PRO A 153 52.89 -2.69 8.90
C PRO A 153 51.47 -2.10 8.93
N VAL A 154 50.95 -1.95 10.15
CA VAL A 154 49.81 -1.10 10.52
C VAL A 154 50.30 0.34 10.58
N LEU A 155 49.68 1.27 9.85
CA LEU A 155 49.81 2.72 10.10
C LEU A 155 48.46 3.45 9.93
N SER A 156 47.92 3.85 11.08
CA SER A 156 47.23 5.08 11.46
C SER A 156 46.88 6.16 10.41
N GLY A 157 45.58 6.50 10.35
CA GLY A 157 44.97 7.86 10.35
C GLY A 157 45.19 8.81 9.15
N PRO A 158 44.28 9.80 8.89
CA PRO A 158 43.57 10.58 9.90
C PRO A 158 42.06 10.83 9.64
N ALA A 159 41.47 11.50 10.63
CA ALA A 159 40.08 11.92 10.75
C ALA A 159 39.66 13.09 9.84
N LEU A 160 38.38 13.09 9.45
CA LEU A 160 37.48 14.22 9.17
C LEU A 160 36.08 13.58 9.24
N GLY A 161 35.15 13.94 10.14
CA GLY A 161 34.72 15.28 10.48
C GLY A 161 33.46 15.60 9.69
N ASN A 162 32.27 15.19 10.16
CA ASN A 162 31.09 16.06 10.10
C ASN A 162 29.97 15.58 11.03
N ALA A 163 29.63 16.46 11.98
CA ALA A 163 28.48 16.39 12.85
C ALA A 163 27.44 17.41 12.39
N THR A 164 26.20 16.99 12.14
CA THR A 164 24.93 17.76 12.26
C THR A 164 23.81 16.84 11.74
N ARG A 165 22.58 16.79 12.25
CA ARG A 165 21.86 17.50 13.30
C ARG A 165 20.58 16.69 13.56
N ARG A 166 20.22 16.47 14.82
CA ARG A 166 18.88 16.01 15.22
C ARG A 166 17.85 17.10 14.90
N HIS A 167 16.64 16.73 14.49
CA HIS A 167 15.43 17.44 14.93
C HIS A 167 14.29 16.44 15.13
N VAL A 168 13.87 16.34 16.39
CA VAL A 168 12.62 15.75 16.87
C VAL A 168 11.74 16.94 17.33
N ALA A 169 10.42 16.71 17.32
CA ALA A 169 9.34 17.51 17.93
C ALA A 169 8.83 18.71 17.10
N ASN A 170 7.57 19.13 17.17
CA ASN A 170 6.27 18.61 17.64
C ASN A 170 5.26 19.76 17.38
N SER A 171 3.99 19.44 17.13
CA SER A 171 2.75 20.23 17.36
C SER A 171 2.63 21.73 17.00
N SER A 172 1.56 22.09 16.30
CA SER A 172 0.47 22.90 16.90
C SER A 172 -0.72 23.10 15.96
N ILE A 173 -1.90 22.85 16.52
CA ILE A 173 -3.23 23.24 16.05
C ILE A 173 -3.36 24.76 16.23
N SER A 174 -3.84 25.47 15.20
CA SER A 174 -4.53 26.75 15.38
C SER A 174 -5.60 26.91 14.31
N MET A 175 -6.80 27.28 14.75
CA MET A 175 -8.00 27.43 13.94
C MET A 175 -7.97 28.77 13.20
N SER A 176 -8.31 28.76 11.92
CA SER A 176 -8.99 29.88 11.26
C SER A 176 -9.78 29.35 10.06
N ALA A 177 -10.91 30.00 9.79
CA ALA A 177 -12.06 29.44 9.09
C ALA A 177 -11.99 29.54 7.56
N ALA A 178 -12.60 28.53 6.91
CA ALA A 178 -13.07 28.44 5.50
C ALA A 178 -12.04 28.23 4.37
N PRO A 179 -12.45 27.66 3.20
CA PRO A 179 -13.28 26.48 2.94
C PRO A 179 -12.39 25.22 2.76
N THR A 180 -12.93 24.05 3.09
CA THR A 180 -12.24 22.75 3.10
C THR A 180 -11.93 22.25 1.68
N GLU A 181 -10.77 22.61 1.14
CA GLU A 181 -9.99 21.66 0.33
C GLU A 181 -9.14 20.85 1.30
N ASP A 182 -9.36 19.53 1.33
CA ASP A 182 -8.74 18.66 2.33
C ASP A 182 -7.21 18.79 2.29
N PRO A 183 -6.50 19.07 3.41
CA PRO A 183 -5.04 19.13 3.44
C PRO A 183 -4.37 17.80 3.01
N THR A 184 -5.16 16.73 2.95
CA THR A 184 -4.78 15.44 2.38
C THR A 184 -4.69 15.47 0.86
N SER A 185 -5.52 16.26 0.15
CA SER A 185 -5.50 16.39 -1.31
C SER A 185 -4.19 17.03 -1.80
N ALA A 186 -3.75 18.11 -1.16
CA ALA A 186 -2.48 18.77 -1.47
C ALA A 186 -1.28 17.85 -1.22
N ARG A 187 -1.34 17.03 -0.16
CA ARG A 187 -0.30 16.02 0.14
C ARG A 187 -0.29 14.89 -0.89
N VAL A 188 -1.46 14.43 -1.33
CA VAL A 188 -1.59 13.43 -2.40
C VAL A 188 -1.01 13.95 -3.72
N GLU A 189 -1.31 15.21 -4.07
CA GLU A 189 -0.79 15.82 -5.29
C GLU A 189 0.74 16.01 -5.23
N GLN A 190 1.29 16.39 -4.08
CA GLN A 190 2.74 16.45 -3.87
C GLN A 190 3.43 15.09 -4.05
N VAL A 191 2.84 14.02 -3.50
CA VAL A 191 3.34 12.65 -3.67
C VAL A 191 3.25 12.23 -5.13
N ARG A 192 2.15 12.55 -5.82
CA ARG A 192 1.96 12.27 -7.24
C ARG A 192 3.03 12.94 -8.10
N MET A 193 3.29 14.22 -7.86
CA MET A 193 4.35 14.97 -8.55
C MET A 193 5.74 14.40 -8.27
N LEU A 194 6.00 13.94 -7.05
CA LEU A 194 7.26 13.28 -6.70
C LEU A 194 7.43 11.95 -7.43
N ILE A 195 6.38 11.12 -7.47
CA ILE A 195 6.39 9.83 -8.18
C ILE A 195 6.66 10.04 -9.67
N LEU A 196 5.92 10.95 -10.32
CA LEU A 196 6.14 11.29 -11.73
C LEU A 196 7.56 11.79 -11.98
N GLY A 197 8.09 12.66 -11.12
CA GLY A 197 9.46 13.14 -11.24
C GLY A 197 10.51 12.04 -11.01
N MET A 198 10.24 11.08 -10.13
CA MET A 198 11.10 9.92 -9.91
C MET A 198 11.08 8.98 -11.11
N GLU A 199 9.90 8.68 -11.65
CA GLU A 199 9.70 7.84 -12.82
C GLU A 199 10.44 8.40 -14.04
N GLN A 200 10.30 9.70 -14.31
CA GLN A 200 11.02 10.37 -15.40
C GLN A 200 12.55 10.27 -15.25
N ARG A 201 13.08 10.46 -14.04
CA ARG A 201 14.53 10.33 -13.80
C ARG A 201 15.02 8.89 -13.96
N LEU A 202 14.17 7.91 -13.64
CA LEU A 202 14.50 6.49 -13.74
C LEU A 202 14.51 6.07 -15.21
N GLN A 203 13.52 6.51 -15.99
CA GLN A 203 13.44 6.28 -17.44
C GLN A 203 14.66 6.86 -18.19
N VAL A 204 15.07 8.09 -17.88
CA VAL A 204 16.27 8.70 -18.49
C VAL A 204 17.55 7.92 -18.15
N ARG A 205 17.64 7.33 -16.95
CA ARG A 205 18.80 6.50 -16.58
C ARG A 205 18.77 5.17 -17.31
N GLU A 206 17.59 4.57 -17.44
CA GLU A 206 17.39 3.33 -18.18
C GLU A 206 17.78 3.49 -19.66
N GLU A 207 17.32 4.55 -20.33
CA GLU A 207 17.72 4.88 -21.70
C GLU A 207 19.24 5.05 -21.84
N LYS A 208 19.88 5.73 -20.87
CA LYS A 208 21.35 5.89 -20.87
C LYS A 208 22.08 4.56 -20.70
N LEU A 209 21.57 3.67 -19.85
CA LEU A 209 22.14 2.34 -19.64
C LEU A 209 21.97 1.48 -20.88
N LEU A 210 20.78 1.48 -21.49
CA LEU A 210 20.52 0.77 -22.75
C LEU A 210 21.44 1.24 -23.86
N ASN A 211 21.59 2.55 -24.06
CA ASN A 211 22.53 3.12 -25.03
C ASN A 211 23.99 2.73 -24.75
N SER A 212 24.40 2.68 -23.47
CA SER A 212 25.75 2.25 -23.10
C SER A 212 25.96 0.75 -23.35
N MET A 213 24.93 -0.06 -23.11
CA MET A 213 24.97 -1.50 -23.34
C MET A 213 25.02 -1.81 -24.84
N GLU A 214 24.18 -1.16 -25.64
CA GLU A 214 24.19 -1.28 -27.10
C GLU A 214 25.56 -0.88 -27.69
N ARG A 215 26.15 0.22 -27.20
CA ARG A 215 27.51 0.60 -27.61
C ARG A 215 28.53 -0.48 -27.25
N ALA A 216 28.52 -0.98 -26.02
CA ALA A 216 29.44 -2.02 -25.58
C ALA A 216 29.27 -3.32 -26.39
N GLU A 217 28.03 -3.72 -26.70
CA GLU A 217 27.74 -4.87 -27.55
C GLU A 217 28.24 -4.67 -28.98
N SER A 218 28.06 -3.47 -29.55
CA SER A 218 28.56 -3.14 -30.89
C SER A 218 30.10 -3.19 -30.95
N GLU A 219 30.78 -2.69 -29.93
CA GLU A 219 32.24 -2.76 -29.81
C GLU A 219 32.71 -4.23 -29.63
N GLY A 220 31.97 -5.01 -28.85
CA GLY A 220 32.20 -6.45 -28.68
C GLY A 220 32.12 -7.22 -30.01
N ARG A 221 31.08 -6.97 -30.81
CA ARG A 221 30.94 -7.58 -32.16
C ARG A 221 32.10 -7.22 -33.07
N ARG A 222 32.48 -5.94 -33.11
CA ARG A 222 33.63 -5.47 -33.92
C ARG A 222 34.93 -6.14 -33.51
N PHE A 223 35.16 -6.32 -32.21
CA PHE A 223 36.35 -7.01 -31.72
C PHE A 223 36.34 -8.50 -32.09
N GLU A 224 35.18 -9.16 -31.98
CA GLU A 224 35.04 -10.56 -32.36
C GLU A 224 35.27 -10.79 -33.87
N GLU A 225 34.73 -9.91 -34.72
CA GLU A 225 34.97 -9.93 -36.17
C GLU A 225 36.45 -9.70 -36.50
N GLY A 226 37.10 -8.70 -35.88
CA GLY A 226 38.53 -8.45 -36.06
C GLY A 226 39.41 -9.63 -35.62
N SER A 227 39.02 -10.29 -34.51
CA SER A 227 39.69 -11.49 -34.02
C SER A 227 39.57 -12.67 -35.00
N LYS A 228 38.37 -12.88 -35.59
CA LYS A 228 38.14 -13.91 -36.62
C LYS A 228 38.99 -13.67 -37.87
N VAL A 229 39.10 -12.43 -38.33
CA VAL A 229 39.94 -12.08 -39.49
C VAL A 229 41.43 -12.32 -39.21
N LEU A 230 41.92 -11.94 -38.01
CA LEU A 230 43.31 -12.20 -37.61
C LEU A 230 43.63 -13.70 -37.53
N LEU A 231 42.68 -14.50 -37.05
CA LEU A 231 42.82 -15.96 -37.01
C LEU A 231 42.84 -16.56 -38.42
N ALA A 232 41.98 -16.09 -39.32
CA ALA A 232 41.94 -16.54 -40.71
C ALA A 232 43.18 -16.11 -41.53
N ALA A 233 43.81 -14.98 -41.20
CA ALA A 233 45.02 -14.52 -41.86
C ALA A 233 46.30 -15.26 -41.41
N LYS A 234 46.22 -16.08 -40.36
CA LYS A 234 47.35 -16.83 -39.79
C LYS A 234 47.43 -18.29 -40.28
N THR A 235 46.44 -18.73 -41.07
CA THR A 235 46.41 -20.02 -41.78
C THR A 235 46.71 -19.81 -43.25
#